data_AF-A0AAV6D674-F1
#
_entry.id   AF-A0AAV6D674-F1
#
_cell.length_a   1.000
_cell.length_b   1.000
_cell.length_c   1.000
_cell.angle_alpha   90.00
_cell.angle_beta   90.00
_cell.angle_gamma   90.00
#
_symmetry.space_group_name_H-M   'P 1'
#
loop_
_entity.id
_entity.type
_entity.pdbx_description
1 polymer ?
#
loop_
_entity_poly.entity_id
_entity_poly.type
_entity_poly.pdbx_seq_one_letter_code
_entity_poly.pdbx_strand_id
1 'polypeptide(L)'
;MNIPEHRKAIDKLDAHIVRLLNERTRHVLAIGELKIKAGEEIYAPHRERAVFDRVCEASAGPMTGEQLRAIYREIMSSALALEKTMTIAYLGPEATFTHQAAIKRFGSSLKYASQKTIADVFTEVGKNRADYGVVPVENSTEGVVTHTLDMFVDSDLKIVSQIVLRVQQCLMIPQGGTRAKIRKLYAHPQSLAQCRGWIQNHLPRVEIIETSSNARSAELAAKEPFTAAIGGLLAAEKYG
;
A
#
# COMPACT_ATOMS: atom_id res chain seq x y z
N MET A 1 -5.78 22.04 33.91
CA MET A 1 -4.65 21.24 33.42
C MET A 1 -4.00 22.05 32.30
N ASN A 2 -2.69 22.27 32.34
CA ASN A 2 -1.96 23.06 31.34
C ASN A 2 -1.26 22.16 30.29
N ILE A 3 -0.69 22.76 29.24
CA ILE A 3 -0.02 22.01 28.16
C ILE A 3 1.10 21.09 28.71
N PRO A 4 2.03 21.55 29.58
CA PRO A 4 3.03 20.67 30.19
C PRO A 4 2.46 19.47 30.95
N GLU A 5 1.36 19.65 31.70
CA GLU A 5 0.70 18.56 32.44
C GLU A 5 0.09 17.52 31.51
N HIS A 6 -0.56 17.95 30.43
CA HIS A 6 -1.08 17.03 29.42
C HIS A 6 0.04 16.25 28.72
N ARG A 7 1.18 16.88 28.41
CA ARG A 7 2.35 16.18 27.83
C ARG A 7 2.88 15.10 28.76
N LYS A 8 3.06 15.39 30.05
CA LYS A 8 3.48 14.39 31.04
C LYS A 8 2.48 13.24 31.18
N ALA A 9 1.18 13.52 31.03
CA ALA A 9 0.16 12.46 31.04
C ALA A 9 0.27 11.57 29.79
N ILE A 10 0.51 12.16 28.62
CA ILE A 10 0.76 11.43 27.37
C ILE A 10 2.02 10.56 27.49
N ASP A 11 3.14 11.10 27.98
CA ASP A 11 4.40 10.35 28.13
C ASP A 11 4.21 9.07 28.97
N LYS A 12 3.40 9.14 30.03
CA LYS A 12 3.05 7.98 30.88
C LYS A 12 2.20 6.97 30.13
N LEU A 13 1.23 7.43 29.34
CA LEU A 13 0.40 6.56 28.50
C LEU A 13 1.24 5.88 27.41
N ASP A 14 2.17 6.60 26.78
CA ASP A 14 3.05 6.06 25.75
C ASP A 14 3.94 4.94 26.31
N ALA A 15 4.49 5.11 27.53
CA ALA A 15 5.21 4.03 28.20
C ALA A 15 4.34 2.78 28.41
N HIS A 16 3.06 2.95 28.77
CA HIS A 16 2.13 1.84 28.88
C HIS A 16 1.80 1.21 27.53
N ILE A 17 1.59 2.01 26.47
CA ILE A 17 1.35 1.53 25.11
C ILE A 17 2.52 0.67 24.66
N VAL A 18 3.76 1.14 24.80
CA VAL A 18 4.96 0.39 24.42
C VAL A 18 5.04 -0.94 25.19
N ARG A 19 4.78 -0.93 26.50
CA ARG A 19 4.75 -2.16 27.31
C ARG A 19 3.71 -3.16 26.78
N LEU A 20 2.47 -2.69 26.55
CA LEU A 20 1.36 -3.52 26.06
C LEU A 20 1.61 -4.05 24.65
N LEU A 21 2.22 -3.25 23.77
CA LEU A 21 2.63 -3.69 22.44
C LEU A 21 3.65 -4.82 22.53
N ASN A 22 4.67 -4.69 23.37
CA ASN A 22 5.67 -5.74 23.58
C ASN A 22 5.05 -7.02 24.17
N GLU A 23 4.17 -6.90 25.18
CA GLU A 23 3.44 -8.03 25.75
C GLU A 23 2.58 -8.75 24.69
N ARG A 24 1.83 -7.99 23.89
CA ARG A 24 1.06 -8.52 22.76
C ARG A 24 1.95 -9.24 21.76
N THR A 25 3.07 -8.64 21.37
CA THR A 25 4.00 -9.22 20.39
C THR A 25 4.61 -10.53 20.87
N ARG A 26 4.93 -10.67 22.18
CA ARG A 26 5.40 -11.96 22.74
C ARG A 26 4.36 -13.08 22.58
N HIS A 27 3.08 -12.78 22.77
CA HIS A 27 2.01 -13.76 22.54
C HIS A 27 1.89 -14.14 21.07
N VAL A 28 2.04 -13.16 20.16
CA VAL A 28 2.03 -13.42 18.72
C VAL A 28 3.19 -14.37 18.37
N LEU A 29 4.42 -14.04 18.76
CA LEU A 29 5.59 -14.89 18.52
C LEU A 29 5.43 -16.32 19.07
N ALA A 30 4.90 -16.47 20.29
CA ALA A 30 4.63 -17.79 20.86
C ALA A 30 3.59 -18.59 20.05
N ILE A 31 2.54 -17.93 19.53
CA ILE A 31 1.58 -18.55 18.62
C ILE A 31 2.26 -18.93 17.30
N GLY A 32 3.10 -18.05 16.74
CA GLY A 32 3.89 -18.32 15.53
C GLY A 32 4.75 -19.58 15.66
N GLU A 33 5.47 -19.72 16.77
CA GLU A 33 6.28 -20.92 17.05
C GLU A 33 5.45 -22.21 17.11
N LEU A 34 4.26 -22.16 17.72
CA LEU A 34 3.35 -23.30 17.81
C LEU A 34 2.81 -23.69 16.43
N LYS A 35 2.44 -22.71 15.61
CA LYS A 35 1.95 -22.93 14.25
C LYS A 35 3.01 -23.52 13.34
N ILE A 36 4.25 -23.01 13.41
CA ILE A 36 5.38 -23.56 12.64
C ILE A 36 5.60 -25.03 13.00
N LYS A 37 5.55 -25.38 14.29
CA LYS A 37 5.66 -26.78 14.75
C LYS A 37 4.49 -27.66 14.28
N ALA A 38 3.30 -27.10 14.15
CA ALA A 38 2.11 -27.79 13.67
C ALA A 38 2.01 -27.86 12.12
N GLY A 39 2.88 -27.16 11.39
CA GLY A 39 2.80 -27.04 9.93
C GLY A 39 1.63 -26.16 9.45
N GLU A 40 1.11 -25.30 10.31
CA GLU A 40 0.00 -24.40 10.00
C GLU A 40 0.48 -23.07 9.39
N GLU A 41 -0.38 -22.42 8.59
CA GLU A 41 -0.11 -21.09 8.06
C GLU A 41 -0.06 -20.02 9.17
N ILE A 42 1.00 -19.21 9.12
CA ILE A 42 1.21 -18.12 10.07
C ILE A 42 0.15 -17.03 9.88
N TYR A 43 -0.04 -16.59 8.63
CA TYR A 43 -0.97 -15.52 8.28
C TYR A 43 -2.42 -16.03 8.15
N ALA A 44 -3.33 -15.39 8.89
CA ALA A 44 -4.74 -15.79 8.95
C ALA A 44 -5.66 -14.57 8.75
N PRO A 45 -6.09 -14.27 7.51
CA PRO A 45 -6.93 -13.10 7.19
C PRO A 45 -8.22 -13.00 8.01
N HIS A 46 -8.86 -14.14 8.28
CA HIS A 46 -10.11 -14.17 9.07
C HIS A 46 -9.88 -13.75 10.53
N ARG A 47 -8.73 -14.11 11.12
CA ARG A 47 -8.36 -13.67 12.47
C ARG A 47 -8.07 -12.19 12.52
N GLU A 48 -7.39 -11.66 11.50
CA GLU A 48 -7.11 -10.23 11.38
C GLU A 48 -8.40 -9.42 11.33
N ARG A 49 -9.37 -9.83 10.50
CA ARG A 49 -10.69 -9.19 10.44
C ARG A 49 -11.38 -9.20 11.80
N ALA A 50 -11.38 -10.35 12.50
CA ALA A 50 -11.95 -10.46 13.84
C ALA A 50 -11.22 -9.61 14.90
N VAL A 51 -9.93 -9.31 14.73
CA VAL A 51 -9.21 -8.35 15.59
C VAL A 51 -9.68 -6.93 15.28
N PHE A 52 -9.75 -6.55 14.00
CA PHE A 52 -10.21 -5.22 13.61
C PHE A 52 -11.63 -4.92 14.09
N ASP A 53 -12.55 -5.86 13.95
CA ASP A 53 -13.93 -5.67 14.36
C ASP A 53 -14.04 -5.50 15.89
N ARG A 54 -13.38 -6.38 16.66
CA ARG A 54 -13.33 -6.26 18.13
C ARG A 54 -12.72 -4.96 18.62
N VAL A 55 -11.66 -4.49 17.98
CA VAL A 55 -11.01 -3.21 18.35
C VAL A 55 -11.93 -2.03 18.04
N CYS A 56 -12.63 -2.06 16.92
CA CYS A 56 -13.59 -1.00 16.57
C CYS A 56 -14.78 -0.99 17.55
N GLU A 57 -15.30 -2.16 17.91
CA GLU A 57 -16.40 -2.32 18.88
C GLU A 57 -16.00 -1.91 20.30
N ALA A 58 -14.75 -2.16 20.69
CA ALA A 58 -14.23 -1.76 22.00
C ALA A 58 -13.94 -0.25 22.10
N SER A 59 -13.96 0.50 20.99
CA SER A 59 -13.66 1.92 21.00
C SER A 59 -14.85 2.74 21.46
N ALA A 60 -14.76 3.29 22.67
CA ALA A 60 -15.63 4.36 23.16
C ALA A 60 -14.98 5.75 23.10
N GLY A 61 -13.81 5.85 22.46
CA GLY A 61 -12.98 7.04 22.43
C GLY A 61 -13.17 7.92 21.18
N PRO A 62 -12.42 9.03 21.08
CA PRO A 62 -12.52 9.99 19.97
C PRO A 62 -11.95 9.46 18.63
N MET A 63 -11.31 8.29 18.63
CA MET A 63 -10.73 7.69 17.43
C MET A 63 -11.79 6.96 16.61
N THR A 64 -11.80 7.21 15.31
CA THR A 64 -12.66 6.49 14.37
C THR A 64 -12.19 5.04 14.19
N GLY A 65 -13.11 4.14 13.81
CA GLY A 65 -12.76 2.75 13.50
C GLY A 65 -11.73 2.62 12.37
N GLU A 66 -11.73 3.53 11.40
CA GLU A 66 -10.72 3.55 10.33
C GLU A 66 -9.31 3.85 10.88
N GLN A 67 -9.18 4.83 11.78
CA GLN A 67 -7.91 5.16 12.43
C GLN A 67 -7.39 3.99 13.28
N LEU A 68 -8.26 3.33 14.04
CA LEU A 68 -7.88 2.16 14.84
C LEU A 68 -7.45 0.98 13.98
N ARG A 69 -8.17 0.71 12.88
CA ARG A 69 -7.78 -0.33 11.91
C ARG A 69 -6.40 -0.05 11.33
N ALA A 70 -6.10 1.20 10.98
CA ALA A 70 -4.79 1.57 10.46
C ALA A 70 -3.66 1.29 11.47
N ILE A 71 -3.85 1.67 12.74
CA ILE A 71 -2.88 1.41 13.81
C ILE A 71 -2.71 -0.09 14.04
N TYR A 72 -3.80 -0.84 14.16
CA TYR A 72 -3.73 -2.28 14.41
C TYR A 72 -3.14 -3.05 13.23
N ARG A 73 -3.33 -2.59 11.98
CA ARG A 73 -2.64 -3.16 10.82
C ARG A 73 -1.13 -3.02 10.95
N GLU A 74 -0.61 -1.85 11.34
CA GLU A 74 0.84 -1.68 11.51
C GLU A 74 1.38 -2.48 12.71
N ILE A 75 0.62 -2.57 13.80
CA ILE A 75 0.98 -3.43 14.94
C ILE A 75 1.08 -4.89 14.50
N MET A 76 0.11 -5.38 13.71
CA MET A 76 0.08 -6.75 13.22
C MET A 76 1.17 -7.01 12.19
N SER A 77 1.37 -6.08 11.25
CA SER A 77 2.47 -6.11 10.27
C SER A 77 3.83 -6.21 10.95
N SER A 78 4.08 -5.37 11.96
CA SER A 78 5.34 -5.39 12.73
C SER A 78 5.55 -6.74 13.42
N ALA A 79 4.50 -7.34 13.98
CA ALA A 79 4.60 -8.64 14.63
C ALA A 79 4.84 -9.78 13.62
N LEU A 80 4.15 -9.77 12.48
CA LEU A 80 4.35 -10.74 11.39
C LEU A 80 5.78 -10.68 10.84
N ALA A 81 6.34 -9.48 10.71
CA ALA A 81 7.72 -9.27 10.27
C ALA A 81 8.77 -9.89 11.23
N LEU A 82 8.44 -10.03 12.52
CA LEU A 82 9.30 -10.68 13.51
C LEU A 82 9.16 -12.21 13.51
N GLU A 83 7.98 -12.74 13.19
CA GLU A 83 7.73 -14.19 13.14
C GLU A 83 8.40 -14.86 11.94
N LYS A 84 8.36 -14.20 10.77
CA LYS A 84 8.93 -14.70 9.52
C LYS A 84 9.25 -13.54 8.59
N THR A 85 10.31 -13.68 7.80
CA THR A 85 10.53 -12.82 6.63
C THR A 85 9.50 -13.12 5.55
N MET A 86 8.30 -12.57 5.70
CA MET A 86 7.22 -12.72 4.73
C MET A 86 7.46 -11.77 3.54
N THR A 87 7.45 -12.33 2.33
CA THR A 87 7.66 -11.60 1.08
C THR A 87 6.36 -11.50 0.31
N ILE A 88 5.96 -10.27 -0.03
CA ILE A 88 4.75 -9.96 -0.79
C ILE A 88 5.16 -9.55 -2.21
N ALA A 89 4.90 -10.42 -3.18
CA ALA A 89 5.06 -10.09 -4.59
C ALA A 89 3.90 -9.20 -5.06
N TYR A 90 4.17 -8.23 -5.94
CA TYR A 90 3.13 -7.37 -6.49
C TYR A 90 3.45 -6.93 -7.92
N LEU A 91 2.41 -6.61 -8.70
CA LEU A 91 2.58 -5.99 -10.02
C LEU A 91 3.14 -4.58 -9.85
N GLY A 92 4.41 -4.41 -10.20
CA GLY A 92 5.15 -3.18 -10.00
C GLY A 92 5.03 -2.16 -11.15
N PRO A 93 5.91 -1.15 -11.17
CA PRO A 93 7.03 -0.92 -10.24
C PRO A 93 6.62 -0.45 -8.83
N GLU A 94 7.61 -0.22 -7.96
CA GLU A 94 7.42 0.43 -6.66
C GLU A 94 6.66 1.76 -6.80
N ALA A 95 5.86 2.08 -5.79
CA ALA A 95 5.02 3.29 -5.71
C ALA A 95 3.86 3.36 -6.73
N THR A 96 3.53 2.25 -7.39
CA THR A 96 2.26 2.09 -8.13
C THR A 96 1.06 1.89 -7.19
N PHE A 97 -0.16 1.93 -7.75
CA PHE A 97 -1.38 1.65 -6.99
C PHE A 97 -1.44 0.21 -6.46
N THR A 98 -0.88 -0.77 -7.19
CA THR A 98 -0.78 -2.15 -6.69
C THR A 98 0.18 -2.25 -5.51
N HIS A 99 1.31 -1.54 -5.56
CA HIS A 99 2.21 -1.44 -4.40
C HIS A 99 1.49 -0.83 -3.19
N GLN A 100 0.76 0.26 -3.40
CA GLN A 100 -0.04 0.91 -2.36
C GLN A 100 -1.11 -0.03 -1.80
N ALA A 101 -1.78 -0.83 -2.64
CA ALA A 101 -2.74 -1.84 -2.21
C ALA A 101 -2.08 -2.93 -1.36
N ALA A 102 -0.88 -3.38 -1.75
CA ALA A 102 -0.11 -4.35 -0.99
C ALA A 102 0.24 -3.82 0.42
N ILE A 103 0.79 -2.60 0.51
CA ILE A 103 1.08 -1.95 1.80
C ILE A 103 -0.19 -1.75 2.63
N LYS A 104 -1.29 -1.28 2.03
CA LYS A 104 -2.55 -1.09 2.77
C LYS A 104 -3.17 -2.40 3.27
N ARG A 105 -2.86 -3.53 2.63
CA ARG A 105 -3.38 -4.84 3.04
C ARG A 105 -2.52 -5.48 4.12
N PHE A 106 -1.21 -5.46 3.95
CA PHE A 106 -0.26 -6.23 4.75
C PHE A 106 0.53 -5.38 5.76
N GLY A 107 0.53 -4.05 5.62
CA GLY A 107 1.25 -3.09 6.46
C GLY A 107 2.71 -2.86 6.01
N SER A 108 3.34 -1.80 6.50
CA SER A 108 4.58 -1.30 5.90
C SER A 108 5.85 -2.07 6.26
N SER A 109 5.80 -2.94 7.27
CA SER A 109 6.99 -3.55 7.90
C SER A 109 7.51 -4.82 7.22
N LEU A 110 6.90 -5.23 6.11
CA LEU A 110 7.19 -6.49 5.43
C LEU A 110 8.08 -6.29 4.19
N LYS A 111 8.57 -7.40 3.62
CA LYS A 111 9.34 -7.35 2.38
C LYS A 111 8.39 -7.32 1.17
N TYR A 112 8.58 -6.34 0.30
CA TYR A 112 7.80 -6.16 -0.91
C TYR A 112 8.65 -6.41 -2.15
N ALA A 113 8.22 -7.34 -3.02
CA ALA A 113 8.94 -7.74 -4.23
C ALA A 113 8.19 -7.29 -5.49
N SER A 114 8.68 -6.22 -6.11
CA SER A 114 8.14 -5.70 -7.38
C SER A 114 8.36 -6.69 -8.52
N GLN A 115 7.30 -7.04 -9.23
CA GLN A 115 7.34 -7.88 -10.43
C GLN A 115 6.95 -7.09 -11.68
N LYS A 116 7.44 -7.52 -12.84
CA LYS A 116 7.20 -6.83 -14.12
C LYS A 116 5.84 -7.14 -14.70
N THR A 117 5.37 -8.38 -14.53
CA THR A 117 4.11 -8.84 -15.08
C THR A 117 3.25 -9.53 -14.02
N ILE A 118 1.95 -9.69 -14.32
CA ILE A 118 1.03 -10.43 -13.45
C ILE A 118 1.48 -11.90 -13.38
N ALA A 119 1.83 -12.50 -14.53
CA ALA A 119 2.37 -13.86 -14.59
C ALA A 119 3.61 -14.07 -13.71
N ASP A 120 4.51 -13.08 -13.62
CA ASP A 120 5.66 -13.13 -12.72
C ASP A 120 5.23 -13.19 -11.25
N VAL A 121 4.20 -12.43 -10.84
CA VAL A 121 3.66 -12.49 -9.46
C VAL A 121 3.17 -13.89 -9.14
N PHE A 122 2.38 -14.50 -10.03
CA PHE A 122 1.92 -15.88 -9.87
C PHE A 122 3.09 -16.87 -9.83
N THR A 123 4.11 -16.67 -10.66
CA THR A 123 5.31 -17.51 -10.69
C THR A 123 6.11 -17.43 -9.39
N GLU A 124 6.29 -16.25 -8.81
CA GLU A 124 7.00 -16.07 -7.55
C GLU A 124 6.28 -16.77 -6.39
N VAL A 125 4.95 -16.67 -6.33
CA VAL A 125 4.14 -17.34 -5.30
C VAL A 125 4.11 -18.85 -5.53
N GLY A 126 3.83 -19.31 -6.74
CA GLY A 126 3.77 -20.74 -7.07
C GLY A 126 5.10 -21.47 -6.88
N LYS A 127 6.23 -20.77 -6.95
CA LYS A 127 7.57 -21.31 -6.67
C LYS A 127 8.03 -21.10 -5.24
N ASN A 128 7.15 -20.66 -4.33
CA ASN A 128 7.44 -20.38 -2.91
C ASN A 128 8.59 -19.36 -2.71
N ARG A 129 8.80 -18.45 -3.66
CA ARG A 129 9.77 -17.33 -3.54
C ARG A 129 9.13 -16.08 -2.93
N ALA A 130 7.81 -15.98 -3.02
CA ALA A 130 6.99 -15.04 -2.26
C ALA A 130 5.89 -15.81 -1.52
N ASP A 131 5.51 -15.36 -0.34
CA ASP A 131 4.44 -15.98 0.45
C ASP A 131 3.06 -15.58 -0.08
N TYR A 132 2.92 -14.34 -0.58
CA TYR A 132 1.68 -13.83 -1.14
C TYR A 132 1.92 -12.97 -2.39
N GLY A 133 0.91 -12.91 -3.25
CA GLY A 133 0.88 -12.09 -4.46
C GLY A 133 -0.27 -11.09 -4.41
N VAL A 134 0.00 -9.84 -4.82
CA VAL A 134 -1.01 -8.78 -4.96
C VAL A 134 -1.10 -8.38 -6.43
N VAL A 135 -2.28 -8.63 -7.02
CA VAL A 135 -2.57 -8.38 -8.43
C VAL A 135 -3.90 -7.62 -8.56
N PRO A 136 -4.04 -6.70 -9.54
CA PRO A 136 -5.31 -6.06 -9.82
C PRO A 136 -6.25 -7.05 -10.51
N VAL A 137 -7.51 -7.10 -10.09
CA VAL A 137 -8.55 -7.96 -10.71
C VAL A 137 -9.60 -7.16 -11.47
N GLU A 138 -9.85 -5.93 -11.06
CA GLU A 138 -10.86 -5.04 -11.66
C GLU A 138 -10.50 -3.58 -11.39
N ASN A 139 -10.80 -2.69 -12.34
CA ASN A 139 -10.87 -1.25 -12.12
C ASN A 139 -12.25 -0.72 -12.53
N SER A 140 -12.65 0.41 -11.95
CA SER A 140 -13.95 1.04 -12.25
C SER A 140 -14.01 1.75 -13.62
N THR A 141 -12.89 1.81 -14.36
CA THR A 141 -12.79 2.58 -15.62
C THR A 141 -12.69 1.69 -16.86
N GLU A 142 -11.92 0.61 -16.79
CA GLU A 142 -11.65 -0.35 -17.88
C GLU A 142 -12.27 -1.73 -17.60
N GLY A 143 -12.85 -1.92 -16.41
CA GLY A 143 -13.49 -3.15 -16.00
C GLY A 143 -12.49 -4.20 -15.53
N VAL A 144 -12.76 -5.44 -15.88
CA VAL A 144 -12.04 -6.61 -15.38
C VAL A 144 -10.64 -6.71 -16.00
N VAL A 145 -9.64 -7.01 -15.16
CA VAL A 145 -8.29 -7.35 -15.61
C VAL A 145 -8.27 -8.83 -16.00
N THR A 146 -8.66 -9.12 -17.24
CA THR A 146 -8.84 -10.50 -17.76
C THR A 146 -7.60 -11.36 -17.54
N HIS A 147 -6.41 -10.81 -17.78
CA HIS A 147 -5.16 -11.54 -17.61
C HIS A 147 -4.96 -12.09 -16.18
N THR A 148 -5.42 -11.38 -15.15
CA THR A 148 -5.38 -11.89 -13.77
C THR A 148 -6.31 -13.09 -13.59
N LEU A 149 -7.49 -13.06 -14.21
CA LEU A 149 -8.44 -14.18 -14.17
C LEU A 149 -7.89 -15.41 -14.91
N ASP A 150 -7.28 -15.21 -16.08
CA ASP A 150 -6.66 -16.28 -16.85
C ASP A 150 -5.56 -16.97 -16.02
N MET A 151 -4.71 -16.20 -15.34
CA MET A 151 -3.67 -16.74 -14.46
C MET A 151 -4.24 -17.56 -13.28
N PHE A 152 -5.43 -17.25 -12.79
CA PHE A 152 -6.10 -18.06 -11.75
C PHE A 152 -6.68 -19.37 -12.29
N VAL A 153 -7.05 -19.43 -13.57
CA VAL A 153 -7.51 -20.67 -14.21
C VAL A 153 -6.35 -21.66 -14.34
N ASP A 154 -5.16 -21.16 -14.71
CA ASP A 154 -3.98 -21.97 -15.00
C ASP A 154 -3.07 -22.21 -13.78
N SER A 155 -3.49 -21.83 -12.57
CA SER A 155 -2.69 -22.01 -11.36
C SER A 155 -3.47 -22.59 -10.18
N ASP A 156 -2.75 -23.28 -9.29
CA ASP A 156 -3.31 -23.81 -8.04
C ASP A 156 -3.46 -22.75 -6.94
N LEU A 157 -3.05 -21.51 -7.21
CA LEU A 157 -3.08 -20.42 -6.23
C LEU A 157 -4.52 -20.06 -5.84
N LYS A 158 -4.70 -19.66 -4.58
CA LYS A 158 -6.00 -19.33 -4.01
C LYS A 158 -6.09 -17.87 -3.61
N ILE A 159 -7.26 -17.27 -3.82
CA ILE A 159 -7.57 -15.92 -3.34
C ILE A 159 -7.87 -16.00 -1.84
N VAL A 160 -6.98 -15.44 -1.03
CA VAL A 160 -7.13 -15.43 0.44
C VAL A 160 -7.70 -14.11 0.98
N SER A 161 -7.68 -13.05 0.17
CA SER A 161 -8.17 -11.74 0.56
C SER A 161 -8.41 -10.81 -0.62
N GLN A 162 -9.18 -9.75 -0.39
CA GLN A 162 -9.43 -8.68 -1.37
C GLN A 162 -9.33 -7.31 -0.70
N ILE A 163 -8.96 -6.28 -1.47
CA ILE A 163 -8.95 -4.89 -1.04
C ILE A 163 -9.46 -4.01 -2.17
N VAL A 164 -10.32 -3.04 -1.82
CA VAL A 164 -10.76 -1.99 -2.74
C VAL A 164 -9.92 -0.75 -2.45
N LEU A 165 -9.10 -0.33 -3.42
CA LEU A 165 -8.30 0.88 -3.33
C LEU A 165 -8.99 2.02 -4.08
N ARG A 166 -9.35 3.08 -3.36
CA ARG A 166 -9.76 4.34 -4.02
C ARG A 166 -8.53 4.94 -4.72
N VAL A 167 -8.55 4.92 -6.05
CA VAL A 167 -7.54 5.58 -6.88
C VAL A 167 -7.73 7.09 -6.76
N GLN A 168 -6.69 7.77 -6.29
CA GLN A 168 -6.60 9.23 -6.24
C GLN A 168 -5.37 9.65 -7.03
N GLN A 169 -5.60 10.38 -8.11
CA GLN A 169 -4.55 10.92 -8.96
C GLN A 169 -4.14 12.30 -8.41
N CYS A 170 -2.84 12.49 -8.26
CA CYS A 170 -2.22 13.73 -7.80
C CYS A 170 -1.37 14.32 -8.93
N LEU A 171 -1.41 15.64 -9.09
CA LEU A 171 -0.40 16.36 -9.85
C LEU A 171 0.83 16.55 -8.95
N MET A 172 1.96 16.00 -9.38
CA MET A 172 3.24 16.07 -8.69
C MET A 172 4.15 17.06 -9.42
N ILE A 173 4.77 17.97 -8.68
CA ILE A 173 5.67 18.99 -9.22
C ILE A 173 6.95 18.91 -8.39
N PRO A 174 8.15 18.94 -9.01
CA PRO A 174 9.40 18.95 -8.27
C PRO A 174 9.46 20.08 -7.23
N GLN A 175 10.17 19.83 -6.13
CA GLN A 175 10.32 20.81 -5.04
C GLN A 175 10.76 22.19 -5.55
N GLY A 176 10.08 23.24 -5.08
CA GLY A 176 10.33 24.63 -5.53
C GLY A 176 9.72 24.98 -6.90
N GLY A 177 9.13 24.02 -7.60
CA GLY A 177 8.35 24.25 -8.81
C GLY A 177 6.99 24.88 -8.52
N THR A 178 6.38 25.48 -9.55
CA THR A 178 5.03 26.03 -9.48
C THR A 178 4.22 25.61 -10.68
N ARG A 179 2.91 25.41 -10.49
CA ARG A 179 2.00 24.96 -11.55
C ARG A 179 2.04 25.85 -12.80
N ALA A 180 2.18 27.16 -12.62
CA ALA A 180 2.23 28.14 -13.71
C ALA A 180 3.46 28.00 -14.62
N LYS A 181 4.53 27.33 -14.16
CA LYS A 181 5.78 27.16 -14.91
C LYS A 181 5.90 25.77 -15.56
N ILE A 182 4.91 24.89 -15.40
CA ILE A 182 4.94 23.56 -16.00
C ILE A 182 4.89 23.68 -17.53
N ARG A 183 5.85 23.02 -18.19
CA ARG A 183 5.96 22.95 -19.66
C ARG A 183 5.78 21.52 -20.16
N LYS A 184 6.12 20.52 -19.35
CA LYS A 184 6.06 19.11 -19.71
C LYS A 184 5.37 18.30 -18.61
N LEU A 185 4.49 17.39 -19.01
CA LEU A 185 3.72 16.51 -18.13
C LEU A 185 3.99 15.06 -18.48
N TYR A 186 4.61 14.32 -17.56
CA TYR A 186 4.75 12.87 -17.67
C TYR A 186 3.51 12.18 -17.10
N ALA A 187 2.91 11.25 -17.85
CA ALA A 187 1.78 10.49 -17.34
C ALA A 187 1.72 9.08 -17.95
N HIS A 188 1.12 8.14 -17.23
CA HIS A 188 0.68 6.89 -17.85
C HIS A 188 -0.60 7.14 -18.69
N PRO A 189 -0.80 6.49 -19.85
CA PRO A 189 -1.96 6.73 -20.72
C PRO A 189 -3.32 6.62 -20.00
N GLN A 190 -3.46 5.66 -19.09
CA GLN A 190 -4.69 5.50 -18.30
C GLN A 190 -4.94 6.68 -17.35
N SER A 191 -3.92 7.12 -16.62
CA SER A 191 -4.03 8.28 -15.73
C SER A 191 -4.30 9.56 -16.52
N LEU A 192 -3.70 9.67 -17.71
CA LEU A 192 -3.96 10.77 -18.63
C LEU A 192 -5.42 10.79 -19.10
N ALA A 193 -5.98 9.65 -19.47
CA ALA A 193 -7.38 9.52 -19.86
C ALA A 193 -8.33 9.92 -18.71
N GLN A 194 -8.06 9.44 -17.49
CA GLN A 194 -8.84 9.76 -16.29
C GLN A 194 -8.78 11.24 -15.89
N CYS A 195 -7.66 11.92 -16.16
CA CYS A 195 -7.44 13.31 -15.78
C CYS A 195 -7.61 14.32 -16.92
N ARG A 196 -8.03 13.89 -18.12
CA ARG A 196 -8.05 14.72 -19.35
C ARG A 196 -8.74 16.07 -19.17
N GLY A 197 -9.95 16.08 -18.61
CA GLY A 197 -10.71 17.31 -18.41
C GLY A 197 -10.01 18.28 -17.44
N TRP A 198 -9.37 17.76 -16.39
CA TRP A 198 -8.60 18.58 -15.46
C TRP A 198 -7.36 19.19 -16.14
N ILE A 199 -6.63 18.39 -16.91
CA ILE A 199 -5.42 18.82 -17.62
C ILE A 199 -5.74 19.89 -18.65
N GLN A 200 -6.81 19.72 -19.45
CA GLN A 200 -7.23 20.71 -20.44
C GLN A 200 -7.57 22.06 -19.80
N ASN A 201 -8.20 22.06 -18.63
CA ASN A 201 -8.62 23.29 -17.94
C ASN A 201 -7.48 23.99 -17.18
N HIS A 202 -6.46 23.26 -16.71
CA HIS A 202 -5.44 23.80 -15.81
C HIS A 202 -4.03 23.85 -16.41
N LEU A 203 -3.75 23.01 -17.42
CA LEU A 203 -2.46 22.87 -18.10
C LEU A 203 -2.64 22.83 -19.63
N PRO A 204 -3.38 23.78 -20.25
CA PRO A 204 -3.80 23.68 -21.66
C PRO A 204 -2.64 23.70 -22.68
N ARG A 205 -1.45 24.15 -22.29
CA ARG A 205 -0.27 24.31 -23.16
C ARG A 205 0.87 23.37 -22.81
N VAL A 206 0.63 22.40 -21.93
CA VAL A 206 1.67 21.48 -21.50
C VAL A 206 1.94 20.44 -22.58
N GLU A 207 3.21 20.16 -22.85
CA GLU A 207 3.61 19.01 -23.64
C GLU A 207 3.36 17.74 -22.81
N ILE A 208 2.65 16.77 -23.36
CA ILE A 208 2.34 15.52 -22.66
C ILE A 208 3.28 14.43 -23.17
N ILE A 209 3.99 13.78 -22.25
CA ILE A 209 4.86 12.64 -22.55
C ILE A 209 4.31 11.41 -21.84
N GLU A 210 3.89 10.43 -22.63
CA GLU A 210 3.41 9.16 -22.12
C GLU A 210 4.57 8.30 -21.58
N THR A 211 4.32 7.59 -20.48
CA THR A 211 5.31 6.76 -19.81
C THR A 211 4.71 5.41 -19.43
N SER A 212 5.56 4.43 -19.11
CA SER A 212 5.15 3.05 -18.81
C SER A 212 4.43 2.87 -17.46
N SER A 213 4.53 3.83 -16.54
CA SER A 213 3.81 3.78 -15.25
C SER A 213 3.78 5.16 -14.59
N ASN A 214 2.86 5.37 -13.65
CA ASN A 214 2.81 6.59 -12.84
C ASN A 214 4.06 6.80 -11.98
N ALA A 215 4.66 5.72 -11.47
CA ALA A 215 5.92 5.78 -10.73
C ALA A 215 7.06 6.25 -11.64
N ARG A 216 7.13 5.73 -12.88
CA ARG A 216 8.08 6.20 -13.87
C ARG A 216 7.84 7.66 -14.27
N SER A 217 6.57 8.09 -14.34
CA SER A 217 6.23 9.51 -14.56
C SER A 217 6.84 10.39 -13.48
N ALA A 218 6.63 10.03 -12.19
CA ALA A 218 7.15 10.77 -11.06
C ALA A 218 8.69 10.82 -11.05
N GLU A 219 9.33 9.67 -11.29
CA GLU A 219 10.80 9.57 -11.37
C GLU A 219 11.40 10.47 -12.47
N LEU A 220 10.75 10.56 -13.64
CA LEU A 220 11.22 11.40 -14.75
C LEU A 220 10.99 12.89 -14.47
N ALA A 221 9.82 13.26 -13.93
CA ALA A 221 9.54 14.64 -13.57
C ALA A 221 10.52 15.17 -12.51
N ALA A 222 10.90 14.36 -11.53
CA ALA A 222 11.84 14.76 -10.49
C ALA A 222 13.25 15.14 -11.02
N LYS A 223 13.62 14.71 -12.25
CA LYS A 223 14.96 14.88 -12.81
C LYS A 223 15.16 16.19 -13.58
N GLU A 224 14.10 16.91 -13.93
CA GLU A 224 14.21 18.15 -14.71
C GLU A 224 13.22 19.24 -14.25
N PRO A 225 13.63 20.52 -14.29
CA PRO A 225 12.77 21.63 -13.91
C PRO A 225 11.61 21.82 -14.91
N PHE A 226 10.58 22.55 -14.48
CA PHE A 226 9.41 22.88 -15.30
C PHE A 226 8.61 21.66 -15.77
N THR A 227 8.73 20.56 -15.06
CA THR A 227 7.99 19.34 -15.34
C THR A 227 6.98 19.05 -14.25
N ALA A 228 6.07 18.13 -14.55
CA ALA A 228 5.16 17.55 -13.61
C ALA A 228 4.87 16.11 -13.98
N ALA A 229 4.26 15.38 -13.05
CA ALA A 229 3.77 14.03 -13.26
C ALA A 229 2.37 13.83 -12.68
N ILE A 230 1.63 12.84 -13.20
CA ILE A 230 0.37 12.38 -12.61
C ILE A 230 0.56 10.98 -12.05
N GLY A 231 0.13 10.77 -10.80
CA GLY A 231 0.22 9.48 -10.14
C GLY A 231 -0.37 9.47 -8.74
N GLY A 232 -0.22 8.33 -8.05
CA GLY A 232 -0.65 8.20 -6.67
C GLY A 232 0.27 8.95 -5.69
N LEU A 233 -0.26 9.28 -4.51
CA LEU A 233 0.49 9.97 -3.46
C LEU A 233 1.81 9.28 -3.10
N LEU A 234 1.82 7.95 -3.09
CA LEU A 234 3.02 7.15 -2.78
C LEU A 234 4.18 7.40 -3.78
N ALA A 235 3.85 7.72 -5.04
CA ALA A 235 4.87 8.08 -6.03
C ALA A 235 5.48 9.45 -5.73
N ALA A 236 4.69 10.41 -5.23
CA ALA A 236 5.21 11.70 -4.78
C ALA A 236 6.16 11.50 -3.58
N GLU A 237 5.70 10.80 -2.54
CA GLU A 237 6.51 10.52 -1.34
C GLU A 237 7.85 9.84 -1.66
N LYS A 238 7.86 8.96 -2.68
CA LYS A 238 9.07 8.23 -3.10
C LYS A 238 10.04 9.07 -3.92
N TYR A 239 9.53 9.90 -4.83
CA TYR A 239 10.35 10.56 -5.86
C TYR A 239 10.52 12.08 -5.66
N GLY A 240 9.90 12.68 -4.63
CA GLY A 240 10.11 14.07 -4.19
C GLY A 240 8.95 15.01 -4.51
#